data_AF-A0A1H4EQK8-F1
#
_entry.id   AF-A0A1H4EQK8-F1
#
_cell.length_a   1.000
_cell.length_b   1.000
_cell.length_c   1.000
_cell.angle_alpha   90.00
_cell.angle_beta   90.00
_cell.angle_gamma   90.00
#
_symmetry.space_group_name_H-M   'P 1'
#
loop_
_entity.id
_entity.type
_entity.pdbx_description
1 polymer ?
#
loop_
_entity_poly.entity_id
_entity_poly.type
_entity_poly.pdbx_seq_one_letter_code
_entity_poly.pdbx_strand_id
1 'polypeptide(L)'
;MSDLVFYYHNRLPCTAFAILEAAIKEHGEHEIISTFDEFRVDQYVLADSSTSRIIAIDFDNTITADPDFYLSLIQRYRESSWEPIVCTLRDDMDDNLLEIRERLQGDGMRIYTTDGRKKRAFMLHQGISVGLWIDDYFPAITQFGTPLLIRNGIEY
;
A
#
# COMPACT_ATOMS: atom_id res chain seq x y z
N MET A 1 1.09 -16.98 -11.19
CA MET A 1 0.29 -16.15 -10.29
C MET A 1 0.85 -16.41 -8.90
N SER A 2 1.06 -15.35 -8.12
CA SER A 2 1.71 -15.43 -6.80
C SER A 2 0.64 -15.35 -5.73
N ASP A 3 0.61 -16.31 -4.80
CA ASP A 3 -0.34 -16.31 -3.69
C ASP A 3 0.12 -15.31 -2.62
N LEU A 4 -0.32 -14.05 -2.72
CA LEU A 4 0.00 -13.02 -1.72
C LEU A 4 -0.89 -13.13 -0.49
N VAL A 5 -0.28 -13.02 0.69
CA VAL A 5 -0.96 -12.95 1.98
C VAL A 5 -0.98 -11.51 2.49
N PHE A 6 -2.18 -10.95 2.55
CA PHE A 6 -2.43 -9.59 3.03
C PHE A 6 -2.76 -9.59 4.53
N TYR A 7 -2.01 -8.82 5.30
CA TYR A 7 -2.34 -8.54 6.69
C TYR A 7 -3.22 -7.31 6.80
N TYR A 8 -4.38 -7.46 7.43
CA TYR A 8 -5.21 -6.34 7.84
C TYR A 8 -5.77 -6.56 9.24
N HIS A 9 -5.49 -5.62 10.13
CA HIS A 9 -6.17 -5.49 11.39
C HIS A 9 -6.53 -4.02 11.56
N ASN A 10 -7.81 -3.71 11.70
CA ASN A 10 -8.22 -2.38 12.12
C ASN A 10 -9.52 -2.48 12.90
N ARG A 11 -9.60 -1.74 14.00
CA ARG A 11 -10.78 -1.72 14.88
C ARG A 11 -11.89 -0.83 14.35
N LEU A 12 -11.65 -0.09 13.27
CA LEU A 12 -12.59 0.86 12.68
C LEU A 12 -12.87 0.51 11.20
N PRO A 13 -14.09 0.77 10.71
CA PRO A 13 -14.41 0.61 9.30
C PRO A 13 -13.47 1.43 8.40
N CYS A 14 -12.93 0.79 7.36
CA CYS A 14 -12.12 1.43 6.34
C CYS A 14 -12.69 1.08 4.97
N THR A 15 -13.37 2.03 4.32
CA THR A 15 -13.99 1.79 3.01
C THR A 15 -12.97 1.45 1.91
N ALA A 16 -11.73 1.94 2.02
CA ALA A 16 -10.66 1.54 1.12
C ALA A 16 -10.35 0.04 1.24
N PHE A 17 -10.26 -0.46 2.47
CA PHE A 17 -10.00 -1.87 2.70
C PHE A 17 -11.11 -2.76 2.13
N ALA A 18 -12.37 -2.35 2.20
CA ALA A 18 -13.48 -3.11 1.61
C ALA A 18 -13.32 -3.29 0.08
N ILE A 19 -12.72 -2.33 -0.62
CA ILE A 19 -12.42 -2.45 -2.07
C ILE A 19 -11.32 -3.50 -2.29
N LEU A 20 -10.25 -3.45 -1.49
CA LEU A 20 -9.18 -4.46 -1.52
C LEU A 20 -9.71 -5.86 -1.20
N GLU A 21 -10.53 -5.99 -0.16
CA GLU A 21 -11.13 -7.26 0.26
C GLU A 21 -11.99 -7.88 -0.85
N ALA A 22 -12.80 -7.07 -1.53
CA ALA A 22 -13.57 -7.51 -2.68
C ALA A 22 -12.66 -7.97 -3.83
N ALA A 23 -11.61 -7.20 -4.14
CA ALA A 23 -10.66 -7.55 -5.20
C ALA A 23 -9.91 -8.85 -4.91
N ILE A 24 -9.44 -9.06 -3.68
CA ILE A 24 -8.79 -10.31 -3.25
C ILE A 24 -9.75 -11.50 -3.39
N LYS A 25 -10.99 -11.34 -2.92
CA LYS A 25 -12.01 -12.39 -3.01
C LYS A 25 -12.34 -12.77 -4.45
N GLU A 26 -12.37 -11.79 -5.36
CA GLU A 26 -12.61 -12.03 -6.78
C GLU A 26 -11.40 -12.63 -7.50
N HIS A 27 -10.18 -12.29 -7.09
CA HIS A 27 -8.95 -12.90 -7.59
C HIS A 27 -8.91 -14.40 -7.27
N GLY A 28 -9.28 -14.78 -6.04
CA GLY A 28 -9.47 -16.18 -5.64
C GLY A 28 -8.21 -16.93 -5.18
N GLU A 29 -7.02 -16.37 -5.38
CA GLU A 29 -5.74 -16.98 -4.96
C GLU A 29 -5.09 -16.28 -3.76
N HIS A 30 -5.33 -14.98 -3.57
CA HIS A 30 -4.74 -14.22 -2.47
C HIS A 30 -5.51 -14.45 -1.16
N GLU A 31 -4.82 -14.36 -0.02
CA GLU A 31 -5.39 -14.56 1.32
C GLU A 31 -5.40 -13.24 2.11
N ILE A 32 -6.38 -13.08 3.00
CA ILE A 32 -6.37 -12.03 4.03
C ILE A 32 -6.27 -12.69 5.41
N ILE A 33 -5.30 -12.24 6.21
CA ILE A 33 -5.15 -12.63 7.61
C ILE A 33 -5.26 -11.40 8.52
N SER A 34 -5.78 -11.62 9.74
CA SER A 34 -5.94 -10.56 10.75
C SER A 34 -5.17 -10.82 12.04
N THR A 35 -4.63 -12.03 12.18
CA THR A 35 -3.64 -12.37 13.20
C THR A 35 -2.27 -12.02 12.65
N PHE A 36 -1.54 -11.19 13.38
CA PHE A 36 -0.23 -10.75 12.95
C PHE A 36 0.80 -11.89 13.11
N ASP A 37 1.47 -12.22 12.02
CA ASP A 37 2.53 -13.22 11.92
C ASP A 37 3.51 -12.77 10.83
N GLU A 38 4.60 -12.10 11.21
CA GLU A 38 5.55 -11.49 10.26
C GLU A 38 6.14 -12.47 9.24
N PHE A 39 6.15 -13.78 9.53
CA PHE A 39 6.69 -14.80 8.63
C PHE A 39 5.71 -15.27 7.56
N ARG A 40 4.43 -14.88 7.69
CA ARG A 40 3.37 -15.23 6.75
C ARG A 40 2.89 -14.05 5.90
N VAL A 41 3.20 -12.82 6.30
CA VAL A 41 2.67 -11.62 5.66
C VAL A 41 3.56 -11.23 4.49
N ASP A 42 2.98 -11.19 3.29
CA ASP A 42 3.61 -10.60 2.12
C ASP A 42 3.29 -9.12 2.02
N GLN A 43 2.08 -8.70 2.41
CA GLN A 43 1.57 -7.35 2.17
C GLN A 43 0.90 -6.79 3.43
N TYR A 44 1.43 -5.70 3.96
CA TYR A 44 0.87 -4.98 5.10
C TYR A 44 -0.14 -3.94 4.65
N VAL A 45 -1.38 -4.08 5.10
CA VAL A 45 -2.45 -3.13 4.82
C VAL A 45 -2.74 -2.31 6.08
N LEU A 46 -2.29 -1.06 6.12
CA LEU A 46 -2.37 -0.23 7.32
C LEU A 46 -3.30 0.96 7.11
N ALA A 47 -4.40 1.02 7.87
CA ALA A 47 -5.30 2.16 7.90
C ALA A 47 -4.67 3.33 8.68
N ASP A 48 -4.59 4.51 8.06
CA ASP A 48 -3.97 5.71 8.63
C ASP A 48 -4.99 6.83 8.87
N SER A 49 -5.24 7.68 7.89
CA SER A 49 -6.19 8.79 8.01
C SER A 49 -7.60 8.40 7.57
N SER A 50 -8.58 8.49 8.47
CA SER A 50 -9.98 8.14 8.15
C SER A 50 -10.67 9.12 7.20
N THR A 51 -10.10 10.31 7.01
CA THR A 51 -10.66 11.36 6.13
C THR A 51 -9.96 11.45 4.79
N SER A 52 -8.82 10.79 4.61
CA SER A 52 -8.10 10.80 3.35
C SER A 52 -8.63 9.75 2.38
N ARG A 53 -8.65 10.09 1.09
CA ARG A 53 -8.98 9.19 -0.02
C ARG A 53 -7.73 8.68 -0.75
N ILE A 54 -6.55 8.94 -0.22
CA ILE A 54 -5.28 8.53 -0.83
C ILE A 54 -4.92 7.12 -0.38
N ILE A 55 -4.59 6.26 -1.35
CA ILE A 55 -4.05 4.91 -1.13
C ILE A 55 -2.60 4.93 -1.57
N ALA A 56 -1.67 4.79 -0.63
CA ALA A 56 -0.25 4.70 -0.95
C ALA A 56 0.14 3.23 -1.09
N ILE A 57 0.61 2.88 -2.28
CA ILE A 57 1.02 1.51 -2.63
C ILE A 57 2.53 1.53 -2.86
N ASP A 58 3.26 0.64 -2.20
CA ASP A 58 4.67 0.43 -2.51
C ASP A 58 4.86 -0.20 -3.90
N PHE A 59 6.07 -0.08 -4.44
CA PHE A 59 6.39 -0.65 -5.75
C PHE A 59 7.08 -2.01 -5.66
N ASP A 60 8.19 -2.11 -4.93
CA ASP A 60 9.09 -3.26 -4.96
C ASP A 60 8.58 -4.38 -4.07
N ASN A 61 8.43 -5.60 -4.60
CA ASN A 61 7.77 -6.74 -3.92
C ASN A 61 6.30 -6.47 -3.50
N THR A 62 5.75 -5.32 -3.89
CA THR A 62 4.33 -4.98 -3.74
C THR A 62 3.69 -5.04 -5.13
N ILE A 63 3.72 -3.96 -5.90
CA ILE A 63 3.22 -3.95 -7.28
C ILE A 63 4.00 -4.95 -8.15
N THR A 64 5.33 -5.07 -7.96
CA THR A 64 6.12 -5.99 -8.78
C THR A 64 5.90 -7.46 -8.45
N ALA A 65 5.30 -7.79 -7.29
CA ALA A 65 5.01 -9.17 -6.90
C ALA A 65 3.78 -9.75 -7.63
N ASP A 66 2.76 -8.93 -7.89
CA ASP A 66 1.64 -9.29 -8.76
C ASP A 66 1.11 -8.07 -9.56
N PRO A 67 1.77 -7.72 -10.68
CA PRO A 67 1.42 -6.53 -11.44
C PRO A 67 -0.02 -6.53 -11.96
N ASP A 68 -0.53 -7.68 -12.40
CA ASP A 68 -1.85 -7.77 -13.01
C ASP A 68 -2.95 -7.54 -11.96
N PHE A 69 -2.81 -8.14 -10.77
CA PHE A 69 -3.70 -7.88 -9.64
C PHE A 69 -3.69 -6.40 -9.26
N TYR A 70 -2.49 -5.81 -9.07
CA TYR A 70 -2.37 -4.44 -8.61
C TYR A 70 -2.88 -3.42 -9.64
N LEU A 71 -2.67 -3.63 -10.93
CA LEU A 71 -3.23 -2.77 -11.98
C LEU A 71 -4.77 -2.81 -11.96
N SER A 72 -5.37 -3.99 -11.81
CA SER A 72 -6.83 -4.13 -11.66
C SER A 72 -7.34 -3.44 -10.40
N LEU A 73 -6.64 -3.60 -9.27
CA LEU A 73 -6.98 -2.98 -8.00
C LEU A 73 -6.91 -1.44 -8.07
N ILE A 74 -5.88 -0.88 -8.71
CA ILE A 74 -5.72 0.56 -8.93
C ILE A 74 -6.91 1.12 -9.70
N GLN A 75 -7.36 0.43 -10.76
CA GLN A 75 -8.54 0.83 -11.51
C GLN A 75 -9.80 0.86 -10.63
N ARG A 76 -10.04 -0.19 -9.84
CA ARG A 76 -11.20 -0.27 -8.91
C ARG A 76 -11.22 0.86 -7.89
N TYR A 77 -10.05 1.22 -7.34
CA TYR A 77 -9.94 2.36 -6.43
C TYR A 77 -10.41 3.64 -7.11
N ARG A 78 -9.96 3.91 -8.34
CA ARG A 78 -10.36 5.11 -9.08
C ARG A 78 -11.83 5.15 -9.43
N GLU A 79 -12.39 4.02 -9.87
CA GLU A 79 -13.84 3.88 -10.13
C GLU A 79 -14.65 4.16 -8.86
N SER A 80 -14.08 3.86 -7.69
CA SER A 80 -14.66 4.14 -6.38
C SER A 80 -14.30 5.53 -5.83
N SER A 81 -13.79 6.44 -6.66
CA SER A 81 -13.37 7.80 -6.28
C SER A 81 -12.28 7.86 -5.20
N TRP A 82 -11.40 6.86 -5.16
CA TRP A 82 -10.14 6.89 -4.40
C TRP A 82 -8.99 7.31 -5.29
N GLU A 83 -7.91 7.75 -4.65
CA GLU A 83 -6.72 8.25 -5.31
C GLU A 83 -5.50 7.36 -4.98
N PRO A 84 -5.28 6.29 -5.76
CA PRO A 84 -4.06 5.49 -5.62
C PRO A 84 -2.84 6.29 -6.09
N ILE A 85 -1.75 6.15 -5.34
CA ILE A 85 -0.42 6.71 -5.64
C ILE A 85 0.64 5.64 -5.38
N VAL A 86 1.78 5.75 -6.05
CA VAL A 86 2.98 4.98 -5.68
C VAL A 86 3.79 5.76 -4.66
N CYS A 87 4.22 5.07 -3.60
CA CYS A 87 5.17 5.59 -2.62
C CYS A 87 6.26 4.54 -2.35
N THR A 88 7.46 4.76 -2.86
CA THR A 88 8.57 3.81 -2.85
C THR A 88 9.81 4.37 -2.15
N LEU A 89 10.65 3.49 -1.61
CA LEU A 89 11.95 3.85 -1.04
C LEU A 89 13.01 4.19 -2.10
N ARG A 90 12.75 3.94 -3.38
CA ARG A 90 13.65 4.33 -4.48
C ARG A 90 13.94 5.83 -4.46
N ASP A 91 15.06 6.21 -5.08
CA ASP A 91 15.43 7.59 -5.35
C ASP A 91 14.65 8.17 -6.55
N ASP A 92 14.81 9.46 -6.82
CA ASP A 92 14.15 10.17 -7.92
C ASP A 92 14.92 10.12 -9.25
N MET A 93 15.86 9.19 -9.43
CA MET A 93 16.58 9.03 -10.69
C MET A 93 15.62 8.66 -11.84
N ASP A 94 15.90 9.19 -13.04
CA ASP A 94 15.05 9.02 -14.20
C ASP A 94 14.77 7.55 -14.56
N ASP A 95 15.78 6.69 -14.43
CA ASP A 95 15.66 5.25 -14.72
C ASP A 95 14.65 4.56 -13.79
N ASN A 96 14.66 4.90 -12.50
CA ASN A 96 13.70 4.40 -11.51
C ASN A 96 12.28 4.86 -11.83
N LEU A 97 12.11 6.13 -12.16
CA LEU A 97 10.80 6.68 -12.52
C LEU A 97 10.27 6.11 -13.84
N LEU A 98 11.16 5.85 -14.80
CA LEU A 98 10.80 5.24 -16.08
C LEU A 98 10.30 3.80 -15.87
N GLU A 99 11.04 2.99 -15.11
CA GLU A 99 10.64 1.60 -14.81
C GLU A 99 9.26 1.53 -14.13
N ILE A 100 9.04 2.38 -13.12
CA ILE A 100 7.74 2.44 -12.43
C ILE A 100 6.64 2.81 -13.42
N ARG A 101 6.84 3.84 -14.26
CA ARG A 101 5.84 4.26 -15.24
C ARG A 101 5.55 3.18 -16.28
N GLU A 102 6.57 2.47 -16.76
CA GLU A 102 6.41 1.37 -17.71
C GLU A 102 5.63 0.21 -17.10
N ARG A 103 5.94 -0.17 -15.85
CA ARG A 103 5.18 -1.20 -15.13
C ARG A 103 3.74 -0.80 -14.90
N LEU A 104 3.50 0.49 -14.65
CA LEU A 104 2.17 1.08 -14.55
C LEU A 104 1.52 1.37 -15.91
N GLN A 105 2.12 0.95 -17.03
CA GLN A 105 1.58 1.16 -18.38
C GLN A 105 1.26 2.63 -18.72
N GLY A 106 2.01 3.58 -18.13
CA GLY A 106 1.84 5.01 -18.37
C GLY A 106 0.56 5.61 -17.77
N ASP A 107 -0.06 4.93 -16.82
CA ASP A 107 -1.38 5.21 -16.21
C ASP A 107 -1.51 6.55 -15.43
N GLY A 108 -0.53 7.45 -15.55
CA GLY A 108 -0.58 8.82 -15.02
C GLY A 108 -0.61 8.94 -13.50
N MET A 109 -0.45 7.82 -12.78
CA MET A 109 -0.45 7.79 -11.32
C MET A 109 0.71 8.63 -10.76
N ARG A 110 0.44 9.36 -9.67
CA ARG A 110 1.49 10.11 -8.97
C ARG A 110 2.46 9.13 -8.31
N ILE A 111 3.75 9.41 -8.48
CA ILE A 111 4.86 8.62 -7.94
C ILE A 111 5.62 9.48 -6.94
N TYR A 112 5.79 8.97 -5.73
CA TYR A 112 6.55 9.58 -4.66
C TYR A 112 7.74 8.69 -4.31
N THR A 113 8.94 9.15 -4.65
CA THR A 113 10.21 8.52 -4.29
C THR A 113 10.71 9.15 -3.00
N THR A 114 10.98 8.34 -1.98
CA THR A 114 11.33 8.87 -0.66
C THR A 114 12.84 8.94 -0.43
N ASP A 115 13.65 8.39 -1.34
CA ASP A 115 15.11 8.33 -1.22
C ASP A 115 15.51 7.73 0.15
N GLY A 116 15.00 6.52 0.41
CA GLY A 116 15.23 5.77 1.65
C GLY A 116 14.55 6.31 2.92
N ARG A 117 13.91 7.50 2.88
CA ARG A 117 13.21 8.06 4.04
C ARG A 117 11.90 7.31 4.35
N LYS A 118 11.53 7.29 5.64
CA LYS A 118 10.26 6.69 6.09
C LYS A 118 9.07 7.37 5.39
N LYS A 119 8.25 6.56 4.71
CA LYS A 119 7.22 7.03 3.78
C LYS A 119 6.18 7.91 4.46
N ARG A 120 5.67 7.51 5.62
CA ARG A 120 4.63 8.28 6.31
C ARG A 120 5.11 9.69 6.69
N ALA A 121 6.32 9.81 7.25
CA ALA A 121 6.87 11.09 7.63
C ALA A 121 7.15 11.97 6.40
N PHE A 122 7.69 11.38 5.33
CA PHE A 122 7.91 12.06 4.07
C PHE A 122 6.61 12.60 3.47
N MET A 123 5.56 11.77 3.37
CA MET A 123 4.28 12.17 2.79
C MET A 123 3.61 13.29 3.59
N LEU A 124 3.63 13.22 4.92
CA LEU A 124 3.12 14.29 5.78
C LEU A 124 3.90 15.60 5.59
N HIS A 125 5.23 15.54 5.41
CA HIS A 125 6.04 16.73 5.12
C HIS A 125 5.67 17.37 3.77
N GLN A 126 5.25 16.56 2.79
CA GLN A 126 4.69 17.03 1.51
C GLN A 126 3.25 17.55 1.63
N GLY A 127 2.66 17.58 2.84
CA GLY A 127 1.28 17.98 3.06
C GLY A 127 0.24 16.93 2.66
N ILE A 128 0.67 15.67 2.47
CA ILE A 128 -0.17 14.58 1.99
C ILE A 128 -0.51 13.65 3.15
N SER A 129 -1.80 13.56 3.46
CA SER A 129 -2.33 12.58 4.41
C SER A 129 -2.76 11.33 3.65
N VAL A 130 -2.22 10.16 4.02
CA VAL A 130 -2.57 8.87 3.42
C VAL A 130 -3.71 8.22 4.22
N GLY A 131 -4.68 7.62 3.52
CA GLY A 131 -5.81 6.92 4.13
C GLY A 131 -5.52 5.44 4.40
N LEU A 132 -4.92 4.77 3.42
CA LEU A 132 -4.52 3.36 3.50
C LEU A 132 -3.12 3.19 2.90
N TRP A 133 -2.29 2.41 3.57
CA TRP A 133 -1.00 1.95 3.07
C TRP A 133 -1.09 0.49 2.63
N ILE A 134 -0.45 0.14 1.54
CA ILE A 134 -0.20 -1.25 1.10
C ILE A 134 1.29 -1.36 0.78
N ASP A 135 2.00 -2.20 1.52
CA ASP A 135 3.47 -2.24 1.49
C ASP A 135 3.96 -3.62 1.95
N ASP A 136 4.96 -4.19 1.30
CA ASP A 136 5.58 -5.45 1.74
C ASP A 136 6.39 -5.29 3.03
N TYR A 137 6.76 -4.06 3.37
CA TYR A 137 7.65 -3.78 4.46
C TYR A 137 7.15 -2.61 5.31
N PHE A 138 6.28 -2.87 6.29
CA PHE A 138 5.75 -1.82 7.18
C PHE A 138 6.81 -0.93 7.87
N PRO A 139 8.05 -1.40 8.17
CA PRO A 139 9.07 -0.51 8.68
C PRO A 139 9.46 0.58 7.67
N ALA A 140 9.27 0.41 6.35
CA ALA A 140 9.41 1.50 5.37
C ALA A 140 8.39 2.62 5.61
N ILE A 141 7.18 2.29 6.05
CA ILE A 141 6.11 3.25 6.32
C ILE A 141 6.44 4.08 7.56
N THR A 142 6.72 3.42 8.69
CA THR A 142 6.94 4.09 9.97
C THR A 142 7.78 3.25 10.95
N GLN A 143 8.10 3.82 12.11
CA GLN A 143 8.87 3.13 13.15
C GLN A 143 7.97 2.29 14.07
N PHE A 144 8.57 1.28 14.70
CA PHE A 144 7.94 0.45 15.75
C PHE A 144 7.39 1.28 16.91
N GLY A 145 6.38 0.76 17.61
CA GLY A 145 5.73 1.42 18.75
C GLY A 145 4.92 2.67 18.40
N THR A 146 4.74 3.00 17.12
CA THR A 146 3.93 4.16 16.73
C THR A 146 2.44 3.89 16.91
N PRO A 147 1.62 4.93 17.19
CA PRO A 147 0.17 4.79 17.27
C PRO A 147 -0.46 4.19 16.01
N LEU A 148 0.16 4.39 14.83
CA LEU A 148 -0.30 3.78 13.58
C LEU A 148 -0.23 2.24 13.66
N LEU A 149 0.92 1.68 14.03
CA LEU A 149 1.12 0.23 14.10
C LEU A 149 0.24 -0.41 15.18
N ILE A 150 0.19 0.20 16.37
CA ILE A 150 -0.63 -0.29 17.48
C ILE A 150 -2.12 -0.35 17.09
N ARG A 151 -2.64 0.70 16.45
CA ARG A 151 -4.04 0.71 15.98
C ARG A 151 -4.30 -0.36 14.91
N ASN A 152 -3.27 -0.69 14.14
CA ASN A 152 -3.31 -1.73 13.13
C ASN A 152 -2.84 -3.10 13.66
N GLY A 153 -2.88 -3.34 14.98
CA GLY A 153 -2.65 -4.67 15.57
C GLY A 153 -1.20 -5.16 15.57
N ILE A 154 -0.24 -4.30 15.24
CA ILE A 154 1.20 -4.60 15.27
C ILE A 154 1.77 -4.01 16.57
N GLU A 155 1.86 -4.85 17.59
CA GLU A 155 2.33 -4.52 18.94
C GLU A 155 3.74 -5.12 19.15
N TYR A 156 4.79 -4.34 18.86
CA TYR A 156 6.17 -4.62 19.27
C TYR A 156 6.68 -3.48 20.17
#